data_AF-A0A7V1N8I2-F1
#
_entry.id   AF-A0A7V1N8I2-F1
#
_cell.length_a   1.000
_cell.length_b   1.000
_cell.length_c   1.000
_cell.angle_alpha   90.00
_cell.angle_beta   90.00
_cell.angle_gamma   90.00
#
_symmetry.space_group_name_H-M   'P 1'
#
loop_
_entity.id
_entity.type
_entity.pdbx_description
1 polymer ?
#
loop_
_entity_poly.entity_id
_entity_poly.type
_entity_poly.pdbx_seq_one_letter_code
_entity_poly.pdbx_strand_id
1 'polypeptide(L)'
;FLRGDHALAFLAWILPHAVPELTAISLCCAGGLVLGHAMAAPGRETRTRALQRSAPAALALFLTSLPLFFVAAWIESFIRESTLGTAARLGVAAAGLILLGAAARVLRGLRGERPTSPTWLDDLLARDPSEEIG
;
A
#
# COMPACT_ATOMS: atom_id res chain seq x y z
N PHE A 1 25.30 17.24 2.21
CA PHE A 1 24.61 16.21 1.39
C PHE A 1 23.31 16.72 0.76
N LEU A 2 22.49 17.52 1.47
CA LEU A 2 21.19 18.04 0.95
C LEU A 2 21.16 19.57 0.69
N ARG A 3 22.27 20.20 0.31
CA ARG A 3 22.28 21.62 -0.11
C ARG A 3 22.80 21.70 -1.55
N GLY A 4 21.98 22.28 -2.44
CA GLY A 4 22.33 22.56 -3.86
C GLY A 4 21.73 21.60 -4.88
N ASP A 5 21.96 21.91 -6.17
CA ASP A 5 21.44 21.23 -7.37
C ASP A 5 21.67 19.71 -7.40
N HIS A 6 22.66 19.21 -6.65
CA HIS A 6 22.96 17.80 -6.48
C HIS A 6 21.83 17.00 -5.81
N ALA A 7 21.07 17.60 -4.89
CA ALA A 7 19.94 16.94 -4.24
C ALA A 7 18.78 16.70 -5.22
N LEU A 8 18.51 17.68 -6.09
CA LEU A 8 17.51 17.57 -7.15
C LEU A 8 17.92 16.53 -8.20
N ALA A 9 19.20 16.50 -8.58
CA ALA A 9 19.74 15.49 -9.48
C ALA A 9 19.60 14.08 -8.91
N PHE A 10 19.92 13.90 -7.62
CA PHE A 10 19.75 12.62 -6.93
C PHE A 10 18.29 12.17 -6.88
N LEU A 11 17.38 13.06 -6.47
CA LEU A 11 15.94 12.77 -6.42
C LEU A 11 15.38 12.44 -7.81
N ALA A 12 15.77 13.18 -8.83
CA ALA A 12 15.38 12.91 -10.21
C ALA A 12 15.89 11.55 -10.70
N TRP A 13 17.03 11.08 -10.21
CA TRP A 13 17.59 9.79 -10.56
C TRP A 13 16.89 8.63 -9.85
N ILE A 14 16.55 8.76 -8.56
CA ILE A 14 16.00 7.67 -7.74
C ILE A 14 14.46 7.58 -7.78
N LEU A 15 13.74 8.71 -7.79
CA LEU A 15 12.28 8.71 -7.61
C LEU A 15 11.50 7.95 -8.69
N PRO A 16 11.86 7.96 -9.99
CA PRO A 16 11.06 7.30 -11.02
C PRO A 16 10.80 5.82 -10.76
N HIS A 17 11.81 5.06 -10.32
CA HIS A 17 11.66 3.64 -9.96
C HIS A 17 11.32 3.45 -8.47
N ALA A 18 11.81 4.31 -7.58
CA ALA A 18 11.58 4.14 -6.14
C ALA A 18 10.09 4.28 -5.75
N VAL A 19 9.31 5.12 -6.44
CA VAL A 19 7.87 5.28 -6.17
C VAL A 19 7.10 3.96 -6.36
N PRO A 20 7.16 3.28 -7.53
CA PRO A 20 6.51 1.98 -7.69
C PRO A 20 7.10 0.90 -6.77
N GLU A 21 8.42 0.88 -6.53
CA GLU A 21 9.06 -0.11 -5.65
C GLU A 21 8.60 0.00 -4.19
N LEU A 22 8.65 1.20 -3.61
CA LEU A 22 8.22 1.42 -2.23
C LEU A 22 6.74 1.10 -2.04
N THR A 23 5.92 1.40 -3.06
CA THR A 23 4.50 1.01 -3.07
C THR A 23 4.34 -0.51 -3.09
N ALA A 24 5.09 -1.20 -3.96
CA ALA A 24 5.07 -2.66 -4.09
C ALA A 24 5.51 -3.36 -2.79
N ILE A 25 6.61 -2.89 -2.19
CA ILE A 25 7.12 -3.40 -0.91
C ILE A 25 6.09 -3.20 0.19
N SER A 26 5.46 -2.03 0.27
CA SER A 26 4.42 -1.74 1.26
C SER A 26 3.24 -2.70 1.13
N LEU A 27 2.81 -3.04 -0.08
CA LEU A 27 1.75 -4.03 -0.33
C LEU A 27 2.19 -5.44 0.10
N CYS A 28 3.42 -5.84 -0.20
CA CYS A 28 3.98 -7.11 0.25
C CYS A 28 4.05 -7.18 1.78
N CYS A 29 4.49 -6.12 2.45
CA CYS A 29 4.50 -6.02 3.90
C CYS A 29 3.09 -6.14 4.49
N ALA A 30 2.09 -5.47 3.90
CA ALA A 30 0.70 -5.61 4.32
C ALA A 30 0.20 -7.06 4.19
N GLY A 31 0.52 -7.75 3.08
CA GLY A 31 0.21 -9.18 2.90
C GLY A 31 0.90 -10.06 3.94
N GLY A 32 2.17 -9.77 4.25
CA GLY A 32 2.93 -10.42 5.31
C GLY A 32 2.31 -10.23 6.69
N LEU A 33 1.83 -9.01 7.01
CA LEU A 33 1.12 -8.74 8.27
C LEU A 33 -0.21 -9.49 8.37
N VAL A 34 -0.95 -9.63 7.27
CA VAL A 34 -2.19 -10.42 7.23
C VAL A 34 -1.92 -11.89 7.59
N LEU A 35 -0.87 -12.49 7.03
CA LEU A 35 -0.46 -13.86 7.36
C LEU A 35 0.12 -13.96 8.77
N GLY A 36 0.98 -13.02 9.15
CA GLY A 36 1.61 -12.97 10.47
C GLY A 36 0.59 -12.85 11.59
N HIS A 37 -0.45 -12.03 11.41
CA HIS A 37 -1.56 -11.93 12.36
C HIS A 37 -2.32 -13.26 12.48
N ALA A 38 -2.61 -13.93 11.36
CA ALA A 38 -3.28 -15.23 11.37
C ALA A 38 -2.47 -16.31 12.11
N MET A 39 -1.14 -16.24 12.06
CA MET A 39 -0.26 -17.14 12.82
C MET A 39 -0.16 -16.79 14.31
N ALA A 40 -0.04 -15.50 14.62
CA ALA A 40 0.18 -15.02 15.98
C ALA A 40 -1.09 -15.11 16.84
N ALA A 41 -2.25 -14.80 16.27
CA ALA A 41 -3.54 -14.74 16.97
C ALA A 41 -4.66 -15.46 16.18
N PRO A 42 -4.63 -16.81 16.06
CA PRO A 42 -5.60 -17.57 15.27
C PRO A 42 -7.00 -17.67 15.93
N GLY A 43 -7.15 -17.26 17.20
CA GLY A 43 -8.39 -17.37 17.95
C GLY A 43 -8.76 -18.83 18.22
N ARG A 44 -9.98 -19.22 17.82
CA ARG A 44 -10.52 -20.59 18.01
C ARG A 44 -10.12 -21.57 16.91
N GLU A 45 -9.47 -21.09 15.85
CA GLU A 45 -9.04 -21.90 14.72
C GLU A 45 -7.63 -22.45 14.95
N THR A 46 -7.27 -23.54 14.26
CA THR A 46 -5.86 -23.94 14.19
C THR A 46 -5.07 -22.93 13.35
N ARG A 47 -3.77 -22.76 13.63
CA ARG A 47 -2.90 -21.84 12.86
C ARG A 47 -2.96 -22.12 11.36
N THR A 48 -2.95 -23.39 10.96
CA THR A 48 -3.06 -23.79 9.55
C THR A 48 -4.37 -23.31 8.92
N ARG A 49 -5.49 -23.49 9.61
CA ARG A 49 -6.81 -23.09 9.11
C ARG A 49 -6.97 -21.57 9.09
N ALA A 50 -6.45 -20.87 10.09
CA ALA A 50 -6.38 -19.41 10.10
C ALA A 50 -5.54 -18.87 8.94
N LEU A 51 -4.37 -19.47 8.67
CA LEU A 51 -3.53 -19.14 7.52
C LEU A 51 -4.25 -19.38 6.18
N GLN A 52 -4.88 -20.55 6.00
CA GLN A 52 -5.63 -20.86 4.77
C GLN A 52 -6.76 -19.86 4.52
N ARG A 53 -7.46 -19.44 5.58
CA ARG A 53 -8.51 -18.42 5.50
C ARG A 53 -7.96 -17.05 5.09
N SER A 54 -6.78 -16.66 5.59
CA SER A 54 -6.15 -15.37 5.29
C SER A 54 -5.33 -15.36 4.00
N ALA A 55 -4.98 -16.53 3.44
CA ALA A 55 -4.13 -16.67 2.27
C ALA A 55 -4.65 -15.93 1.02
N PRO A 56 -5.95 -15.96 0.66
CA PRO A 56 -6.44 -15.24 -0.51
C PRO A 56 -6.23 -13.72 -0.41
N ALA A 57 -6.41 -13.15 0.78
CA ALA A 57 -6.22 -11.72 1.00
C ALA A 57 -4.75 -11.32 0.89
N ALA A 58 -3.85 -12.09 1.51
CA ALA A 58 -2.41 -11.88 1.40
C ALA A 58 -1.89 -12.07 -0.02
N LEU A 59 -2.38 -13.10 -0.73
CA LEU A 59 -2.03 -13.36 -2.12
C LEU A 59 -2.51 -12.24 -3.05
N ALA A 60 -3.71 -11.70 -2.82
CA ALA A 60 -4.20 -10.56 -3.59
C ALA A 60 -3.28 -9.33 -3.44
N LEU A 61 -2.79 -9.04 -2.23
CA LEU A 61 -1.84 -7.95 -1.98
C LEU A 61 -0.50 -8.19 -2.69
N PHE A 62 0.02 -9.42 -2.62
CA PHE A 62 1.24 -9.81 -3.32
C PHE A 62 1.09 -9.74 -4.85
N LEU A 63 0.02 -10.29 -5.41
CA LEU A 63 -0.20 -10.24 -6.87
C LEU A 63 -0.41 -8.80 -7.37
N THR A 64 -0.96 -7.92 -6.54
CA THR A 64 -1.08 -6.49 -6.85
C THR A 64 0.29 -5.79 -6.89
N SER A 65 1.29 -6.27 -6.15
CA SER A 65 2.63 -5.67 -6.15
C SER A 65 3.48 -6.08 -7.36
N LEU A 66 3.22 -7.23 -8.00
CA LEU A 66 3.99 -7.71 -9.14
C LEU A 66 4.00 -6.75 -10.34
N PRO A 67 2.86 -6.18 -10.80
CA PRO A 67 2.87 -5.17 -11.86
C PRO A 67 3.69 -3.93 -11.50
N LEU A 68 3.73 -3.56 -10.21
CA LEU A 68 4.51 -2.41 -9.75
C LEU A 68 6.01 -2.68 -9.83
N PHE A 69 6.46 -3.86 -9.42
CA PHE A 69 7.86 -4.27 -9.60
C PHE A 69 8.25 -4.36 -11.07
N PHE A 70 7.35 -4.84 -11.92
CA PHE A 70 7.60 -4.86 -13.37
C PHE A 70 7.77 -3.45 -13.94
N VAL A 71 6.87 -2.53 -13.58
CA VAL A 71 6.96 -1.12 -13.99
C VAL A 71 8.24 -0.48 -13.45
N ALA A 72 8.62 -0.75 -12.20
CA ALA A 72 9.86 -0.28 -11.61
C ALA A 72 11.10 -0.77 -12.39
N ALA A 73 11.19 -2.08 -12.65
CA ALA A 73 12.30 -2.67 -13.40
C ALA A 73 12.38 -2.14 -14.84
N TRP A 74 11.22 -1.89 -15.47
CA TRP A 74 11.15 -1.26 -16.77
C TRP A 74 11.66 0.20 -16.73
N ILE A 75 11.16 1.00 -15.79
CA ILE A 75 11.65 2.38 -15.59
C ILE A 75 13.16 2.39 -15.32
N GLU A 76 13.66 1.47 -14.49
CA GLU A 76 15.08 1.35 -14.18
C GLU A 76 15.94 0.99 -15.40
N SER A 77 15.41 0.17 -16.31
CA SER A 77 16.13 -0.25 -17.51
C SER A 77 16.17 0.84 -18.59
N PHE A 78 15.11 1.64 -18.72
CA PHE A 78 14.98 2.61 -19.82
C PHE A 78 15.23 4.06 -19.40
N ILE A 79 14.79 4.47 -18.23
CA ILE A 79 14.83 5.89 -17.80
C ILE A 79 16.12 6.21 -17.05
N ARG A 80 16.64 5.27 -16.25
CA ARG A 80 17.90 5.46 -15.53
C ARG A 80 19.08 5.68 -16.48
N GLU A 81 19.19 4.87 -17.53
CA GLU A 81 20.30 4.93 -18.51
C GLU A 81 20.06 5.97 -19.62
N SER A 82 18.92 6.67 -19.58
CA SER A 82 18.60 7.67 -20.60
C SER A 82 19.35 9.00 -20.39
N THR A 83 19.55 9.72 -21.49
CA THR A 83 20.08 11.10 -21.51
C THR A 83 19.04 12.16 -21.11
N LEU A 84 17.92 11.75 -20.51
CA LEU A 84 16.85 12.66 -20.08
C LEU A 84 17.35 13.64 -19.01
N GLY A 85 16.98 14.91 -19.17
CA GLY A 85 17.25 15.95 -18.18
C GLY A 85 16.46 15.75 -16.88
N THR A 86 16.92 16.40 -15.80
CA THR A 86 16.33 16.34 -14.45
C THR A 86 14.81 16.55 -14.43
N ALA A 87 14.32 17.55 -15.17
CA ALA A 87 12.90 17.87 -15.23
C ALA A 87 12.06 16.74 -15.84
N ALA A 88 12.55 16.09 -16.90
CA ALA A 88 11.84 14.98 -17.55
C ALA A 88 11.76 13.76 -16.62
N ARG A 89 12.85 13.43 -15.92
CA ARG A 89 12.85 12.32 -14.94
C ARG A 89 11.90 12.58 -13.78
N LEU A 90 11.88 13.80 -13.24
CA LEU A 90 10.91 14.19 -12.21
C LEU A 90 9.47 14.16 -12.73
N GLY A 91 9.25 14.53 -14.00
CA GLY A 91 7.95 14.42 -14.66
C GLY A 91 7.45 12.97 -14.70
N VAL A 92 8.33 12.01 -14.97
CA VAL A 92 7.97 10.58 -14.92
C VAL A 92 7.63 10.13 -13.50
N ALA A 93 8.42 10.52 -12.51
CA ALA A 93 8.11 10.21 -11.11
C ALA A 93 6.74 10.78 -10.69
N ALA A 94 6.44 12.02 -11.07
CA ALA A 94 5.15 12.65 -10.80
C ALA A 94 4.00 11.93 -11.53
N ALA A 95 4.18 11.56 -12.79
CA ALA A 95 3.19 10.80 -13.55
C ALA A 95 2.92 9.43 -12.90
N GLY A 96 3.96 8.73 -12.47
CA GLY A 96 3.83 7.47 -11.73
C GLY A 96 2.99 7.63 -10.47
N LEU A 97 3.25 8.67 -9.67
CA LEU A 97 2.47 8.95 -8.45
C LEU A 97 0.99 9.26 -8.75
N ILE A 98 0.72 10.08 -9.79
CA ILE A 98 -0.64 10.42 -10.21
C ILE A 98 -1.39 9.16 -10.66
N LEU A 99 -0.76 8.32 -11.47
CA LEU A 99 -1.34 7.07 -11.96
C LEU A 99 -1.64 6.11 -10.80
N LEU A 100 -0.73 5.97 -9.84
CA LEU A 100 -0.97 5.18 -8.62
C LEU A 100 -2.17 5.73 -7.82
N GLY A 101 -2.22 7.04 -7.61
CA GLY A 101 -3.32 7.69 -6.90
C GLY A 101 -4.67 7.52 -7.62
N ALA A 102 -4.69 7.63 -8.94
CA ALA A 102 -5.87 7.41 -9.76
C ALA A 102 -6.32 5.95 -9.72
N ALA A 103 -5.40 5.00 -9.89
CA ALA A 103 -5.67 3.57 -9.77
C ALA A 103 -6.25 3.23 -8.39
N ALA A 104 -5.67 3.76 -7.31
CA ALA A 104 -6.20 3.58 -5.96
C ALA A 104 -7.63 4.14 -5.80
N ARG A 105 -7.93 5.32 -6.36
CA ARG A 105 -9.29 5.87 -6.34
C ARG A 105 -10.28 5.01 -7.12
N VAL A 106 -9.93 4.58 -8.32
CA VAL A 106 -10.77 3.71 -9.15
C VAL A 106 -11.03 2.39 -8.43
N LEU A 107 -9.99 1.74 -7.91
CA LEU A 107 -10.12 0.49 -7.15
C LEU A 107 -10.98 0.65 -5.90
N ARG A 108 -10.93 1.81 -5.21
CA ARG A 108 -11.84 2.12 -4.10
C ARG A 108 -13.29 2.28 -4.57
N GLY A 109 -13.52 3.02 -5.66
CA GLY A 109 -14.86 3.19 -6.23
C GLY A 109 -15.49 1.88 -6.71
N LEU A 110 -14.69 0.99 -7.29
CA LEU A 110 -15.14 -0.35 -7.72
C LEU A 110 -15.47 -1.28 -6.54
N ARG A 111 -14.88 -1.05 -5.36
CA ARG A 111 -15.07 -1.93 -4.19
C ARG A 111 -16.38 -1.69 -3.46
N GLY A 112 -17.12 -0.61 -3.77
CA GLY A 112 -18.37 -0.25 -3.12
C GLY A 112 -18.15 -0.05 -1.62
N GLU A 113 -18.01 1.19 -1.16
CA GLU A 113 -17.84 1.44 0.28
C GLU A 113 -18.97 0.76 1.06
N ARG A 114 -18.63 -0.23 1.88
CA ARG A 114 -19.55 -0.66 2.94
C ARG A 114 -19.51 0.48 3.94
N PRO A 115 -20.64 1.14 4.23
CA PRO A 115 -20.67 2.12 5.30
C PRO A 115 -20.13 1.44 6.56
N THR A 116 -18.98 1.89 7.05
CA THR A 116 -18.54 1.56 8.41
C THR A 116 -19.47 2.32 9.35
N SER A 117 -20.69 1.81 9.52
CA SER A 117 -21.56 2.26 10.59
C SER A 117 -20.83 1.94 11.89
N PRO A 118 -20.55 2.94 12.74
CA PRO A 118 -19.90 2.70 14.02
C PRO A 118 -20.96 2.19 14.99
N THR A 119 -21.63 1.08 14.66
CA THR A 119 -22.67 0.49 15.52
C THR A 119 -22.12 0.20 16.91
N TRP A 120 -20.85 -0.20 17.01
CA TRP A 120 -20.16 -0.35 18.29
C TRP A 120 -20.05 0.95 19.10
N LEU A 121 -19.97 2.10 18.43
CA LEU A 121 -19.93 3.44 19.04
C LEU A 121 -21.35 3.85 19.44
N ASP A 122 -22.34 3.54 18.61
CA ASP A 122 -23.75 3.73 18.95
C ASP A 122 -24.11 2.88 20.19
N ASP A 123 -23.62 1.64 20.26
CA ASP A 123 -23.76 0.76 21.42
C ASP A 123 -22.98 1.27 22.65
N LEU A 124 -21.84 1.94 22.45
CA LEU A 124 -21.04 2.53 23.54
C LEU A 124 -21.70 3.80 24.09
N LEU A 125 -22.35 4.59 23.22
CA LEU A 125 -23.04 5.83 23.57
C LEU A 125 -24.45 5.57 24.09
N ALA A 126 -25.07 4.45 23.70
CA ALA A 126 -26.35 4.00 24.22
C ALA A 126 -26.26 3.31 25.60
N ARG A 127 -25.05 2.93 26.04
CA ARG A 127 -24.82 2.50 27.42
C ARG A 127 -24.91 3.71 28.35
N ASP A 128 -26.00 3.77 29.12
CA ASP A 128 -26.12 4.75 30.19
C ASP A 128 -25.18 4.35 31.35
N PRO A 129 -24.20 5.19 31.75
CA PRO A 129 -23.28 4.88 32.84
C PRO A 129 -23.98 4.66 34.20
N SER A 130 -25.26 5.00 34.31
CA SER A 130 -26.05 4.78 35.53
C SER A 130 -26.48 3.32 35.78
N GLU A 131 -26.42 2.44 34.77
CA GLU A 131 -26.78 1.02 34.93
C GLU A 131 -25.66 0.14 35.54
N GLU A 132 -24.40 0.61 35.57
CA GLU A 132 -23.27 -0.18 36.10
C GLU A 132 -23.06 -0.04 37.63
N ILE A 133 -23.79 0.83 38.32
CA ILE A 133 -23.59 1.15 39.76
C ILE A 133 -24.77 0.70 40.65
N GLY A 134 -25.65 -0.18 40.16
CA GLY A 134 -26.73 -0.81 40.93
C GLY A 134 -26.42 -2.24 41.35
#